data_AF-A0A956W571-F1
#
_entry.id   AF-A0A956W571-F1
#
_cell.length_a   1.000
_cell.length_b   1.000
_cell.length_c   1.000
_cell.angle_alpha   90.00
_cell.angle_beta   90.00
_cell.angle_gamma   90.00
#
_symmetry.space_group_name_H-M   'P 1'
#
loop_
_entity.id
_entity.type
_entity.pdbx_description
1 polymer ?
#
loop_
_entity_poly.entity_id
_entity_poly.type
_entity_poly.pdbx_seq_one_letter_code
_entity_poly.pdbx_strand_id
1 'polypeptide(L)' 'MGARIDGRGAADLRLVTIERDVLDHAEGSCTIRFGKTWVMCAASVEDRQPGWLRGT' A
#
# COMPACT_ATOMS: atom_id res chain seq x y z
N MET A 1 23.49 -21.03 10.83
CA MET A 1 22.83 -19.82 10.32
C MET A 1 21.35 -20.15 10.19
N GLY A 2 20.57 -19.90 11.24
CA GLY A 2 19.20 -20.39 11.33
C GLY A 2 18.28 -19.60 10.42
N ALA A 3 17.63 -20.27 9.46
CA ALA A 3 16.53 -19.70 8.71
C ALA A 3 15.42 -19.30 9.68
N ARG A 4 14.69 -18.20 9.37
CA ARG A 4 13.51 -17.81 10.15
C ARG A 4 12.43 -18.89 10.08
N ILE A 5 11.42 -18.81 10.94
CA ILE A 5 10.34 -19.82 11.07
C ILE A 5 9.60 -20.13 9.76
N ASP A 6 9.63 -19.21 8.80
CA ASP A 6 8.99 -19.29 7.50
C ASP A 6 9.98 -19.59 6.36
N GLY A 7 11.19 -20.06 6.70
CA GLY A 7 12.23 -20.47 5.76
C GLY A 7 12.99 -19.31 5.10
N ARG A 8 12.67 -18.06 5.44
CA ARG A 8 13.31 -16.88 4.84
C ARG A 8 14.63 -16.52 5.49
N GLY A 9 15.60 -16.08 4.69
CA GLY A 9 16.88 -15.51 5.14
C GLY A 9 16.72 -14.14 5.81
N ALA A 10 17.79 -13.60 6.40
CA ALA A 10 17.73 -12.36 7.18
C ALA A 10 17.31 -11.13 6.35
N ALA A 11 17.71 -11.08 5.08
CA ALA A 11 17.41 -9.97 4.16
C ALA A 11 16.12 -10.19 3.34
N ASP A 12 15.53 -11.38 3.38
CA ASP A 12 14.39 -11.71 2.51
C ASP A 12 13.09 -11.05 3.01
N LEU A 13 12.32 -10.46 2.12
CA LEU A 13 10.98 -9.97 2.44
C LEU A 13 9.95 -11.12 2.47
N ARG A 14 8.80 -10.87 3.09
CA ARG A 14 7.63 -11.76 2.92
C ARG A 14 7.15 -11.66 1.47
N LEU A 15 6.38 -12.63 0.99
CA LEU A 15 5.71 -12.51 -0.30
C LEU A 15 4.88 -11.21 -0.34
N VAL A 16 5.12 -10.38 -1.34
CA VAL A 16 4.39 -9.14 -1.59
C VAL A 16 3.55 -9.29 -2.85
N THR A 17 2.25 -9.05 -2.73
CA THR A 17 1.34 -8.98 -3.89
C THR A 17 0.61 -7.66 -3.88
N ILE A 18 0.49 -7.03 -5.04
CA ILE A 18 -0.28 -5.79 -5.24
C ILE A 18 -1.35 -6.08 -6.28
N GLU A 19 -2.60 -5.95 -5.88
CA GLU A 19 -3.78 -6.04 -6.74
C GLU A 19 -4.31 -4.63 -6.93
N ARG A 20 -4.37 -4.14 -8.16
CA ARG A 20 -4.78 -2.76 -8.51
C ARG A 20 -6.25 -2.72 -8.91
N ASP A 21 -6.83 -1.53 -8.92
CA ASP A 21 -8.18 -1.26 -9.43
C ASP A 21 -9.24 -2.10 -8.69
N VAL A 22 -9.13 -2.12 -7.36
CA VAL A 22 -9.96 -2.94 -6.46
C VAL A 22 -11.20 -2.22 -5.94
N LEU A 23 -11.28 -0.90 -6.09
CA LEU A 23 -12.43 -0.07 -5.72
C LEU A 23 -12.91 0.72 -6.94
N ASP A 24 -14.19 0.56 -7.27
CA ASP A 24 -14.82 1.20 -8.44
C ASP A 24 -14.93 2.73 -8.35
N HIS A 25 -14.92 3.27 -7.12
CA HIS A 25 -15.16 4.69 -6.86
C HIS A 25 -13.90 5.50 -6.56
N ALA A 26 -12.77 4.85 -6.28
CA ALA A 26 -11.53 5.55 -6.03
C ALA A 26 -10.80 5.80 -7.35
N GLU A 27 -10.27 7.01 -7.55
CA GLU A 27 -9.49 7.36 -8.74
C GLU A 27 -8.21 6.52 -8.85
N GLY A 28 -7.67 6.08 -7.71
CA GLY A 28 -6.66 5.03 -7.65
C GLY A 28 -6.90 4.11 -6.46
N SER A 29 -6.80 2.79 -6.67
CA SER A 29 -6.94 1.83 -5.57
C SER A 29 -6.03 0.63 -5.72
N CYS A 30 -5.60 0.07 -4.60
CA CYS A 30 -4.95 -1.23 -4.57
C CYS A 30 -5.12 -1.94 -3.23
N THR A 31 -5.06 -3.26 -3.25
CA THR A 31 -4.84 -4.09 -2.06
C THR A 31 -3.41 -4.62 -2.10
N ILE A 32 -2.61 -4.23 -1.10
CA ILE A 32 -1.25 -4.76 -0.91
C ILE A 32 -1.22 -5.78 0.21
N ARG A 33 -0.64 -6.95 -0.07
CA ARG A 33 -0.49 -8.05 0.90
C ARG A 33 0.99 -8.30 1.16
N PHE A 34 1.38 -8.30 2.44
CA PHE A 34 2.71 -8.70 2.92
C PHE A 34 2.56 -9.99 3.73
N GLY A 35 2.55 -11.13 3.04
CA GLY A 35 2.15 -12.40 3.63
C GLY A 35 0.73 -12.32 4.23
N LYS A 36 0.63 -12.43 5.56
CA LYS A 36 -0.65 -12.37 6.29
C LYS A 36 -1.15 -10.95 6.60
N THR A 37 -0.37 -9.91 6.32
CA THR A 37 -0.76 -8.51 6.58
C THR A 37 -1.34 -7.91 5.31
N TRP A 38 -2.58 -7.47 5.35
CA TRP A 38 -3.28 -6.91 4.18
C TRP A 38 -3.63 -5.44 4.45
N VAL A 39 -3.39 -4.58 3.45
CA VAL A 39 -3.70 -3.16 3.51
C VAL A 39 -4.44 -2.78 2.24
N MET A 40 -5.61 -2.16 2.40
CA MET A 40 -6.35 -1.56 1.29
C MET A 40 -6.00 -0.07 1.23
N CYS A 41 -5.60 0.38 0.05
CA CYS A 41 -5.27 1.76 -0.23
C CYS A 41 -6.29 2.33 -1.21
N ALA A 42 -6.86 3.48 -0.87
CA ALA A 42 -7.65 4.32 -1.76
C ALA A 42 -6.96 5.67 -1.87
N ALA A 43 -6.84 6.17 -3.09
CA ALA A 43 -6.36 7.50 -3.41
C ALA A 43 -7.49 8.27 -4.08
N SER A 44 -7.65 9.53 -3.68
CA SER A 44 -8.66 10.44 -4.23
C SER A 44 -8.02 11.75 -4.65
N VAL A 45 -8.61 12.39 -5.66
CA VAL A 45 -8.13 13.66 -6.18
C VAL A 45 -9.09 14.76 -5.78
N GLU A 46 -8.55 15.87 -5.29
CA GLU A 46 -9.35 17.05 -4.97
C GLU A 46 -8.66 18.30 -5.50
N ASP A 47 -9.43 19.13 -6.22
CA ASP A 47 -8.97 20.41 -6.76
C ASP A 47 -9.00 21.51 -5.68
N ARG A 48 -8.32 21.24 -4.58
CA ARG A 48 -8.22 22.15 -3.43
C ARG A 48 -6.84 22.07 -2.81
N GLN A 49 -6.16 23.20 -2.82
CA GLN A 49 -4.90 23.34 -2.08
C GLN A 49 -5.11 23.28 -0.56
N PRO A 50 -4.08 22.86 0.19
CA PRO A 50 -4.09 22.95 1.64
C PRO A 50 -4.40 24.37 2.14
N GLY A 51 -5.17 24.46 3.22
CA GLY A 51 -5.73 25.74 3.65
C GLY A 51 -4.70 26.82 4.02
N TRP A 52 -3.49 26.41 4.42
CA TRP A 52 -2.38 27.30 4.75
C TRP A 52 -1.63 27.86 3.52
N LEU A 53 -1.92 27.37 2.31
CA LEU A 53 -1.38 27.88 1.04
C LEU A 53 -2.34 28.86 0.34
N ARG A 54 -3.44 29.26 0.99
CA ARG A 54 -4.37 30.24 0.42
C ARG A 54 -3.75 31.63 0.37
N GLY A 55 -3.51 32.15 -0.84
CA GLY A 55 -3.11 33.53 -1.09
C GLY A 55 -1.61 33.77 -1.29
N THR A 56 -0.80 32.71 -1.42
CA THR A 56 0.55 32.76 -1.98
C THR A 56 0.52 32.47 -3.48
#